data_AF-U9TMW2-F1
#
_entry.id   AF-U9TMW2-F1
#
_cell.length_a   1.000
_cell.length_b   1.000
_cell.length_c   1.000
_cell.angle_alpha   90.00
_cell.angle_beta   90.00
_cell.angle_gamma   90.00
#
_symmetry.space_group_name_H-M   'P 1'
#
loop_
_entity.id
_entity.type
_entity.pdbx_description
1 polymer ?
#
loop_
_entity_poly.entity_id
_entity_poly.type
_entity_poly.pdbx_seq_one_letter_code
_entity_poly.pdbx_strand_id
1 'polypeptide(L)'
;MSVVQSEHSKKIFRNNLQGLDAYARHKKFMKDYVNFYGRERGVGQTSTSIETKTEFDILKENHKFLRTEDEEEEELSWEQRVAKKYYDKLFKEYCIAELKYYKEGRIALRWRIEKEVISGKGQFVCASTRCSSTNELKSWEVNFAYMEDGEKKNALVKIRLCPKCSDKLNYNKQHQEIKTEKETYRDEDEDKHKKRKGKSFEESNSKKKKHSTDSIGTRSPTPIRDDQRAIEDFDEFFTGLFV
;
A
#
# COMPACT_ATOMS: atom_id res chain seq x y z
N MET A 1 69.14 18.56 -22.06
CA MET A 1 68.94 17.43 -21.12
C MET A 1 67.48 17.03 -21.17
N SER A 2 67.16 15.90 -21.80
CA SER A 2 65.79 15.36 -21.85
C SER A 2 65.43 14.82 -20.47
N VAL A 3 64.43 15.39 -19.82
CA VAL A 3 63.92 14.87 -18.54
C VAL A 3 63.20 13.56 -18.82
N VAL A 4 63.88 12.44 -18.60
CA VAL A 4 63.31 11.10 -18.73
C VAL A 4 62.33 10.90 -17.58
N GLN A 5 61.04 11.06 -17.85
CA GLN A 5 59.99 10.70 -16.89
C GLN A 5 60.14 9.22 -16.51
N SER A 6 60.18 8.93 -15.20
CA SER A 6 60.27 7.56 -14.71
C SER A 6 59.08 6.74 -15.19
N GLU A 7 59.28 5.44 -15.42
CA GLU A 7 58.19 4.51 -15.77
C GLU A 7 57.05 4.55 -14.73
N HIS A 8 57.37 4.90 -13.49
CA HIS A 8 56.39 5.13 -12.44
C HIS A 8 55.50 6.35 -12.70
N SER A 9 56.08 7.51 -13.08
CA SER A 9 55.30 8.68 -13.51
C SER A 9 54.43 8.37 -14.72
N LYS A 10 54.94 7.67 -15.74
CA LYS A 10 54.13 7.29 -16.91
C LYS A 10 52.96 6.38 -16.55
N LYS A 11 53.12 5.50 -15.55
CA LYS A 11 52.06 4.62 -15.05
C LYS A 11 51.00 5.38 -14.23
N ILE A 12 51.40 6.42 -13.51
CA ILE A 12 50.49 7.32 -12.77
C ILE A 12 49.66 8.19 -13.73
N PHE A 13 50.27 8.70 -14.81
CA PHE A 13 49.60 9.53 -15.82
C PHE A 13 48.95 8.73 -16.97
N ARG A 14 48.91 7.40 -16.91
CA ARG A 14 48.17 6.60 -17.89
C ARG A 14 46.69 6.93 -17.79
N ASN A 15 46.15 7.47 -18.87
CA ASN A 15 44.78 7.95 -19.01
C ASN A 15 43.78 6.77 -19.07
N ASN A 16 43.67 5.99 -17.98
CA ASN A 16 42.67 4.94 -17.77
C ASN A 16 41.31 5.56 -17.44
N LEU A 17 40.82 6.44 -18.32
CA LEU A 17 39.51 7.07 -18.25
C LEU A 17 38.55 6.57 -19.33
N GLN A 18 39.07 5.93 -20.38
CA GLN A 18 38.25 5.27 -21.38
C GLN A 18 37.62 4.01 -20.75
N GLY A 19 36.30 4.00 -20.65
CA GLY A 19 35.51 2.87 -20.12
C GLY A 19 34.90 3.07 -18.73
N LEU A 20 35.18 4.18 -18.04
CA LEU A 20 34.53 4.51 -16.76
C LEU A 20 33.25 5.34 -16.98
N ASP A 21 32.19 4.97 -16.27
CA ASP A 21 30.95 5.75 -16.18
C ASP A 21 31.22 7.19 -15.67
N ALA A 22 30.34 8.15 -16.01
CA ALA A 22 30.47 9.55 -15.62
C ALA A 22 30.64 9.73 -14.10
N TYR A 23 29.89 8.98 -13.30
CA TYR A 23 30.01 9.01 -11.83
C TYR A 23 31.36 8.45 -11.35
N ALA A 24 31.80 7.33 -11.94
CA ALA A 24 33.08 6.70 -11.60
C ALA A 24 34.27 7.62 -11.95
N ARG A 25 34.21 8.33 -13.08
CA ARG A 25 35.20 9.34 -13.47
C ARG A 25 35.23 10.50 -12.49
N HIS A 26 34.07 11.05 -12.13
CA HIS A 26 33.97 12.13 -11.14
C HIS A 26 34.58 11.73 -9.79
N LYS A 27 34.24 10.54 -9.28
CA LYS A 27 34.78 10.03 -8.01
C LYS A 27 36.30 9.87 -8.05
N LYS A 28 36.83 9.37 -9.17
CA LYS A 28 38.27 9.25 -9.39
C LYS A 28 38.94 10.62 -9.39
N PHE A 29 38.41 11.58 -10.13
CA PHE A 29 38.96 12.94 -10.19
C PHE A 29 38.92 13.65 -8.84
N MET A 30 37.83 13.54 -8.08
CA MET A 30 37.74 14.08 -6.73
C MET A 30 38.77 13.47 -5.79
N LYS A 31 38.94 12.14 -5.84
CA LYS A 31 39.95 11.42 -5.06
C LYS A 31 41.36 11.86 -5.43
N ASP A 32 41.67 11.95 -6.72
CA ASP A 32 42.97 12.37 -7.21
C ASP A 32 43.26 13.83 -6.81
N TYR A 33 42.27 14.73 -6.96
CA TYR A 33 42.39 16.13 -6.54
C TYR A 33 42.76 16.27 -5.06
N VAL A 34 42.04 15.57 -4.17
CA VAL A 34 42.34 15.56 -2.72
C VAL A 34 43.72 14.98 -2.45
N ASN A 35 44.12 13.91 -3.14
CA ASN A 35 45.43 13.29 -2.93
C ASN A 35 46.60 14.19 -3.37
N PHE A 36 46.47 14.90 -4.49
CA PHE A 36 47.56 15.71 -5.06
C PHE A 36 47.61 17.12 -4.48
N TYR A 37 46.46 17.74 -4.19
CA TYR A 37 46.37 19.15 -3.76
C TYR A 37 45.91 19.31 -2.31
N GLY A 38 45.37 18.28 -1.65
CA GLY A 38 44.89 18.33 -0.26
C GLY A 38 45.97 18.14 0.81
N ARG A 39 47.26 18.12 0.44
CA ARG A 39 48.37 17.79 1.35
C ARG A 39 48.92 18.96 2.17
N GLU A 40 48.31 20.14 2.08
CA GLU A 40 48.63 21.25 2.98
C GLU A 40 47.57 21.41 4.08
N ARG A 41 48.05 21.24 5.32
CA ARG A 41 47.38 21.31 6.64
C ARG A 41 46.88 19.97 7.15
N GLY A 42 47.37 19.60 8.34
CA GLY A 42 47.10 18.37 9.08
C GLY A 42 45.64 18.20 9.51
N VAL A 43 44.75 18.09 8.53
CA VAL A 43 43.45 17.48 8.67
C VAL A 43 43.69 16.00 8.39
N GLY A 44 44.00 15.27 9.45
CA GLY A 44 44.09 13.81 9.39
C GLY A 44 42.88 13.27 8.66
N GLN A 45 43.11 12.30 7.78
CA GLN A 45 42.13 11.58 6.97
C GLN A 45 40.74 11.65 7.59
N THR A 46 39.95 12.66 7.23
CA THR A 46 38.51 12.52 7.36
C THR A 46 38.18 11.56 6.22
N SER A 47 38.24 10.28 6.55
CA SER A 47 37.36 9.28 5.97
C SER A 47 35.91 9.62 6.33
N THR A 48 35.49 10.87 6.19
CA THR A 48 34.13 11.20 5.86
C THR A 48 34.01 10.77 4.41
N SER A 49 33.69 9.50 4.21
CA SER A 49 32.67 9.20 3.23
C SER A 49 31.53 10.16 3.54
N ILE A 50 31.54 11.34 2.91
CA ILE A 50 30.33 12.14 2.80
C ILE A 50 29.37 11.15 2.19
N GLU A 51 28.41 10.67 2.98
CA GLU A 51 27.36 9.79 2.51
C GLU A 51 26.63 10.61 1.45
N THR A 52 27.07 10.47 0.20
CA THR A 52 26.44 11.15 -0.92
C THR A 52 25.09 10.49 -1.06
N LYS A 53 24.05 11.14 -0.54
CA LYS A 53 22.68 10.71 -0.73
C LYS A 53 22.42 10.62 -2.22
N THR A 54 22.00 9.45 -2.69
CA THR A 54 21.57 9.31 -4.08
C THR A 54 20.23 10.02 -4.25
N GLU A 55 19.85 10.35 -5.49
CA GLU A 55 18.51 10.88 -5.76
C GLU A 55 17.42 9.92 -5.25
N PHE A 56 17.68 8.61 -5.31
CA PHE A 56 16.78 7.61 -4.75
C PHE A 56 16.64 7.72 -3.23
N ASP A 57 17.75 7.98 -2.51
CA ASP A 57 17.71 8.19 -1.06
C ASP A 57 16.95 9.47 -0.71
N ILE A 58 17.21 10.55 -1.46
CA ILE A 58 16.48 11.83 -1.32
C ILE A 58 14.98 11.63 -1.51
N LEU A 59 14.60 10.90 -2.56
CA LEU A 59 13.20 10.58 -2.85
C LEU A 59 12.60 9.71 -1.74
N LYS A 60 13.32 8.69 -1.27
CA LYS A 60 12.84 7.79 -0.22
C LYS A 60 12.63 8.51 1.11
N GLU A 61 13.51 9.45 1.46
CA GLU A 61 13.40 10.25 2.68
C GLU A 61 12.23 11.25 2.62
N ASN A 62 12.00 11.88 1.46
CA ASN A 62 11.04 12.99 1.31
C ASN A 62 9.76 12.60 0.56
N HIS A 63 9.54 11.31 0.31
CA HIS A 63 8.30 10.86 -0.30
C HIS A 63 7.14 11.08 0.65
N LYS A 64 6.05 11.62 0.10
CA LYS A 64 4.76 11.66 0.77
C LYS A 64 3.75 10.93 -0.09
N PHE A 65 2.88 10.13 0.53
CA PHE A 65 1.86 9.37 -0.19
C PHE A 65 0.79 10.28 -0.78
N LEU A 66 0.42 11.35 -0.06
CA LEU A 66 -0.42 12.45 -0.52
C LEU A 66 0.27 13.78 -0.19
N ARG A 67 0.38 14.66 -1.19
CA ARG A 67 0.76 16.06 -1.00
C ARG A 67 -0.47 16.93 -1.23
N THR A 68 -0.68 17.91 -0.35
CA THR A 68 -1.71 18.94 -0.52
C THR A 68 -1.28 19.92 -1.59
N GLU A 69 -2.23 20.38 -2.40
CA GLU A 69 -1.96 21.36 -3.47
C GLU A 69 -1.50 22.72 -2.91
N ASP A 70 -1.81 22.99 -1.64
CA ASP A 70 -1.49 24.22 -0.92
C ASP A 70 -0.08 24.25 -0.31
N GLU A 71 0.75 23.21 -0.47
CA GLU A 71 2.18 23.28 -0.08
C GLU A 71 2.91 24.24 -1.02
N GLU A 72 3.14 25.48 -0.57
CA GLU A 72 3.86 26.51 -1.31
C GLU A 72 5.28 26.01 -1.67
N GLU A 73 5.56 25.95 -2.98
CA GLU A 73 6.83 25.41 -3.50
C GLU A 73 8.05 26.20 -3.02
N GLU A 74 7.85 27.46 -2.63
CA GLU A 74 8.88 28.37 -2.14
C GLU A 74 9.40 27.97 -0.75
N GLU A 75 8.58 27.33 0.08
CA GLU A 75 8.96 26.88 1.43
C GLU A 75 9.70 25.53 1.42
N LEU A 76 9.57 24.76 0.35
CA LEU A 76 10.15 23.43 0.25
C LEU A 76 11.67 23.46 0.06
N SER A 77 12.36 22.56 0.76
CA SER A 77 13.78 22.29 0.51
C SER A 77 14.00 21.77 -0.91
N TRP A 78 15.23 21.86 -1.42
CA TRP A 78 15.59 21.29 -2.72
C TRP A 78 15.19 19.81 -2.84
N GLU A 79 15.48 19.01 -1.81
CA GLU A 79 15.14 17.59 -1.71
C GLU A 79 13.63 17.36 -1.80
N GLN A 80 12.86 18.18 -1.08
CA GLN A 80 11.40 18.12 -1.08
C GLN A 80 10.80 18.54 -2.43
N ARG A 81 11.42 19.50 -3.14
CA ARG A 81 11.04 19.89 -4.51
C ARG A 81 11.29 18.76 -5.52
N VAL A 82 12.41 18.04 -5.39
CA VAL A 82 12.69 16.85 -6.22
C VAL A 82 11.60 15.78 -6.00
N ALA A 83 11.24 15.51 -4.73
CA ALA A 83 10.17 14.58 -4.40
C ALA A 83 8.78 15.04 -4.88
N LYS A 84 8.46 16.33 -4.77
CA LYS A 84 7.22 16.93 -5.33
C LYS A 84 7.13 16.70 -6.83
N LYS A 85 8.20 17.04 -7.56
CA LYS A 85 8.27 16.84 -9.02
C LYS A 85 8.11 15.38 -9.43
N TYR A 86 8.56 14.44 -8.61
CA TYR A 86 8.32 13.01 -8.84
C TYR A 86 6.86 12.63 -8.56
N TYR A 87 6.29 13.12 -7.46
CA TYR A 87 4.89 12.92 -7.08
C TYR A 87 3.91 13.42 -8.15
N ASP A 88 4.18 14.59 -8.74
CA ASP A 88 3.32 15.20 -9.77
C ASP A 88 3.26 14.36 -11.05
N LYS A 89 4.34 13.62 -11.35
CA LYS A 89 4.39 12.70 -12.50
C LYS A 89 3.62 11.40 -12.27
N LEU A 90 3.26 11.06 -11.03
CA LEU A 90 2.53 9.84 -10.72
C LEU A 90 1.07 9.94 -11.16
N PHE A 91 0.59 8.89 -11.82
CA PHE A 91 -0.82 8.70 -12.12
C PHE A 91 -1.55 8.12 -10.89
N LYS A 92 -2.27 8.98 -10.18
CA LYS A 92 -2.88 8.69 -8.86
C LYS A 92 -4.38 8.35 -8.90
N GLU A 93 -4.93 8.10 -10.09
CA GLU A 93 -6.37 7.78 -10.21
C GLU A 93 -6.70 6.34 -9.74
N TYR A 94 -5.84 5.37 -10.05
CA TYR A 94 -6.04 3.96 -9.68
C TYR A 94 -4.78 3.36 -9.07
N CYS A 95 -4.95 2.58 -8.00
CA CYS A 95 -3.90 1.78 -7.37
C CYS A 95 -3.78 0.37 -7.96
N ILE A 96 -2.66 -0.26 -7.67
CA ILE A 96 -2.39 -1.69 -7.88
C ILE A 96 -2.42 -2.39 -6.53
N ALA A 97 -2.98 -3.61 -6.49
CA ALA A 97 -3.02 -4.44 -5.30
C ALA A 97 -2.21 -5.73 -5.45
N GLU A 98 -1.45 -6.08 -4.41
CA GLU A 98 -0.96 -7.43 -4.21
C GLU A 98 -1.90 -8.19 -3.27
N LEU A 99 -2.63 -9.15 -3.84
CA LEU A 99 -3.63 -9.98 -3.15
C LEU A 99 -3.05 -11.36 -2.79
N LYS A 100 -1.75 -11.46 -2.50
CA LYS A 100 -1.11 -12.75 -2.20
C LYS A 100 -1.54 -13.31 -0.84
N TYR A 101 -1.56 -12.44 0.17
CA TYR A 101 -1.84 -12.78 1.57
C TYR A 101 -3.25 -12.34 2.00
N TYR A 102 -4.19 -12.29 1.04
CA TYR A 102 -5.55 -11.82 1.28
C TYR A 102 -6.30 -12.64 2.35
N LYS A 103 -5.97 -13.92 2.50
CA LYS A 103 -6.55 -14.79 3.55
C LYS A 103 -6.10 -14.43 4.96
N GLU A 104 -4.96 -13.76 5.09
CA GLU A 104 -4.45 -13.22 6.36
C GLU A 104 -4.96 -11.78 6.60
N GLY A 105 -5.80 -11.24 5.71
CA GLY A 105 -6.21 -9.83 5.75
C GLY A 105 -5.12 -8.85 5.31
N ARG A 106 -3.98 -9.33 4.81
CA ARG A 106 -2.85 -8.50 4.40
C ARG A 106 -2.93 -8.21 2.91
N ILE A 107 -3.18 -6.95 2.57
CA ILE A 107 -3.27 -6.45 1.20
C ILE A 107 -2.31 -5.28 1.06
N ALA A 108 -1.39 -5.36 0.09
CA ALA A 108 -0.48 -4.27 -0.21
C ALA A 108 -1.02 -3.46 -1.39
N LEU A 109 -1.02 -2.14 -1.25
CA LEU A 109 -1.45 -1.20 -2.28
C LEU A 109 -0.28 -0.29 -2.65
N ARG A 110 -0.21 0.11 -3.92
CA ARG A 110 0.71 1.16 -4.39
C ARG A 110 0.16 1.88 -5.61
N TRP A 111 0.70 3.06 -5.89
CA TRP A 111 0.50 3.73 -7.18
C TRP A 111 1.09 2.94 -8.35
N ARG A 112 0.51 3.15 -9.53
CA ARG A 112 0.95 2.52 -10.78
C ARG A 112 2.31 3.05 -11.20
N ILE A 113 3.12 2.15 -11.76
CA ILE A 113 4.36 2.55 -12.45
C ILE A 113 4.09 2.83 -13.93
N GLU A 114 5.00 3.54 -14.58
CA GLU A 114 4.89 3.92 -16.01
C GLU A 114 4.50 2.75 -16.92
N LYS A 115 5.21 1.61 -16.81
CA LYS A 115 4.93 0.41 -17.61
C LYS A 115 3.49 -0.10 -17.43
N GLU A 116 2.95 -0.01 -16.21
CA GLU A 116 1.59 -0.44 -15.89
C GLU A 116 0.54 0.54 -16.41
N VAL A 117 0.85 1.85 -16.37
CA VAL A 117 -0.01 2.88 -16.96
C VAL A 117 -0.10 2.69 -18.46
N ILE A 118 1.03 2.52 -19.14
CA ILE A 118 1.09 2.29 -20.59
C ILE A 118 0.34 1.00 -20.97
N SER A 119 0.48 -0.08 -20.17
CA SER A 119 -0.22 -1.32 -20.43
C SER A 119 -1.71 -1.30 -20.03
N GLY A 120 -2.22 -0.19 -19.47
CA GLY A 120 -3.60 -0.09 -18.99
C GLY A 120 -3.91 -0.92 -17.74
N LYS A 121 -2.89 -1.37 -16.99
CA LYS A 121 -3.09 -2.15 -15.77
C LYS A 121 -3.73 -1.29 -14.69
N GLY A 122 -4.70 -1.87 -13.97
CA GLY A 122 -5.52 -1.18 -12.98
C GLY A 122 -6.66 -0.33 -13.53
N GLN A 123 -6.78 -0.17 -14.86
CA GLN A 123 -7.87 0.58 -15.49
C GLN A 123 -8.63 -0.25 -16.53
N PHE A 124 -7.92 -0.86 -17.48
CA PHE A 124 -8.47 -1.77 -18.50
C PHE A 124 -8.13 -3.24 -18.25
N VAL A 125 -7.09 -3.48 -17.45
CA VAL A 125 -6.71 -4.80 -16.93
C VAL A 125 -6.83 -4.79 -15.41
N CYS A 126 -7.16 -5.92 -14.80
CA CYS A 126 -7.27 -6.08 -13.35
C CYS A 126 -6.05 -5.51 -12.61
N ALA A 127 -6.30 -4.76 -11.54
CA ALA A 127 -5.28 -4.13 -10.71
C ALA A 127 -4.46 -5.12 -9.86
N SER A 128 -4.81 -6.41 -9.83
CA SER A 128 -4.01 -7.38 -9.08
C SER A 128 -2.67 -7.63 -9.76
N THR A 129 -1.56 -7.59 -9.01
CA THR A 129 -0.20 -7.77 -9.54
C THR A 129 -0.05 -9.06 -10.36
N ARG A 130 -0.68 -10.15 -9.92
CA ARG A 130 -0.62 -11.49 -10.54
C ARG A 130 -1.83 -11.85 -11.41
N CYS A 131 -2.62 -10.86 -11.84
CA CYS A 131 -3.78 -11.06 -12.70
C CYS A 131 -3.64 -10.26 -14.00
N SER A 132 -4.08 -10.87 -15.10
CA SER A 132 -4.13 -10.27 -16.44
C SER A 132 -5.54 -10.26 -17.03
N SER A 133 -6.57 -10.51 -16.20
CA SER A 133 -7.97 -10.51 -16.64
C SER A 133 -8.44 -9.10 -17.00
N THR A 134 -9.15 -8.98 -18.12
CA THR A 134 -9.80 -7.75 -18.61
C THR A 134 -11.32 -7.77 -18.42
N ASN A 135 -11.88 -8.93 -18.06
CA ASN A 135 -13.33 -9.13 -18.00
C ASN A 135 -13.96 -8.43 -16.78
N GLU A 136 -15.07 -7.72 -17.02
CA GLU A 136 -16.00 -7.16 -16.01
C GLU A 136 -15.32 -6.50 -14.81
N LEU A 137 -14.41 -5.56 -15.09
CA LEU A 137 -13.67 -4.85 -14.06
C LEU A 137 -14.57 -3.88 -13.29
N LYS A 138 -14.72 -4.12 -11.98
CA LYS A 138 -15.44 -3.24 -11.04
C LYS A 138 -14.48 -2.33 -10.30
N SER A 139 -14.90 -1.09 -10.08
CA SER A 139 -14.17 -0.11 -9.28
C SER A 139 -14.57 -0.23 -7.82
N TRP A 140 -13.58 -0.15 -6.93
CA TRP A 140 -13.73 -0.20 -5.49
C TRP A 140 -13.00 1.00 -4.88
N GLU A 141 -13.55 1.52 -3.80
CA GLU A 141 -12.89 2.49 -2.94
C GLU A 141 -12.47 1.78 -1.67
N VAL A 142 -11.16 1.82 -1.38
CA VAL A 142 -10.55 1.07 -0.29
C VAL A 142 -9.87 2.06 0.64
N ASN A 143 -10.14 1.92 1.94
CA ASN A 143 -9.41 2.68 2.95
C ASN A 143 -7.98 2.13 3.05
N PHE A 144 -7.01 2.97 2.72
CA PHE A 144 -5.59 2.66 2.80
C PHE A 144 -4.97 3.37 3.99
N ALA A 145 -4.68 2.59 5.03
CA ALA A 145 -3.92 3.03 6.19
C ALA A 145 -2.41 2.91 5.90
N TYR A 146 -1.67 3.98 6.16
CA TYR A 146 -0.22 4.04 5.96
C TYR A 146 0.44 4.84 7.09
N MET A 147 1.75 4.64 7.28
CA MET A 147 2.54 5.46 8.18
C MET A 147 3.36 6.46 7.37
N GLU A 148 3.33 7.72 7.77
CA GLU A 148 4.10 8.80 7.18
C GLU A 148 4.59 9.69 8.31
N ASP A 149 5.90 9.97 8.33
CA ASP A 149 6.56 10.76 9.39
C ASP A 149 6.27 10.27 10.84
N GLY A 150 6.04 8.96 11.01
CA GLY A 150 5.72 8.36 12.31
C GLY A 150 4.25 8.45 12.72
N GLU A 151 3.42 9.09 11.90
CA GLU A 151 1.98 9.24 12.13
C GLU A 151 1.20 8.24 11.27
N LYS A 152 0.13 7.69 11.84
CA LYS A 152 -0.82 6.84 11.10
C LYS A 152 -1.79 7.74 10.35
N LYS A 153 -1.83 7.59 9.02
CA LYS A 153 -2.72 8.32 8.13
C LYS A 153 -3.58 7.34 7.34
N ASN A 154 -4.76 7.80 6.94
CA ASN A 154 -5.70 7.03 6.14
C ASN A 154 -6.03 7.81 4.86
N ALA A 155 -6.17 7.10 3.75
CA ALA A 155 -6.59 7.68 2.48
C ALA A 155 -7.54 6.74 1.76
N LEU A 156 -8.62 7.29 1.18
CA LEU A 156 -9.51 6.52 0.33
C LEU A 156 -8.91 6.43 -1.07
N VAL A 157 -8.58 5.22 -1.52
CA VAL A 157 -7.97 4.98 -2.82
C VAL A 157 -8.86 4.16 -3.73
N LYS A 158 -8.81 4.44 -5.03
CA LYS A 158 -9.59 3.74 -6.04
C LYS A 158 -8.81 2.57 -6.63
N ILE A 159 -9.45 1.42 -6.78
CA ILE A 159 -8.87 0.23 -7.41
C ILE A 159 -9.88 -0.46 -8.32
N ARG A 160 -9.43 -0.98 -9.47
CA ARG A 160 -10.28 -1.71 -10.41
C ARG A 160 -9.91 -3.19 -10.51
N LEU A 161 -10.84 -4.08 -10.17
CA LEU A 161 -10.59 -5.53 -10.07
C LEU A 161 -11.61 -6.35 -10.85
N CYS A 162 -11.19 -7.50 -11.38
CA CYS A 162 -12.11 -8.50 -11.91
C CYS A 162 -12.87 -9.22 -10.78
N PRO A 163 -13.98 -9.92 -11.05
CA PRO A 163 -14.79 -10.56 -10.03
C PRO A 163 -13.98 -11.45 -9.08
N LYS A 164 -13.12 -12.32 -9.61
CA LYS A 164 -12.27 -13.22 -8.81
C LYS A 164 -11.33 -12.49 -7.85
N CYS A 165 -10.82 -11.32 -8.24
CA CYS A 165 -9.92 -10.53 -7.38
C CYS A 165 -10.71 -9.64 -6.42
N SER A 166 -11.91 -9.23 -6.81
CA SER A 166 -12.87 -8.55 -5.94
C SER A 166 -13.25 -9.40 -4.73
N ASP A 167 -13.48 -10.70 -4.95
CA ASP A 167 -13.79 -11.64 -3.85
C ASP A 167 -12.60 -11.77 -2.90
N LYS A 168 -11.36 -11.76 -3.42
CA LYS A 168 -10.15 -11.77 -2.60
C LYS A 168 -9.98 -10.50 -1.77
N LEU A 169 -10.31 -9.34 -2.35
CA LEU A 169 -10.26 -8.06 -1.64
C LEU A 169 -11.19 -8.05 -0.42
N ASN A 170 -12.39 -8.64 -0.55
CA ASN A 170 -13.42 -8.66 0.49
C ASN A 170 -13.47 -9.96 1.31
N TYR A 171 -12.49 -10.83 1.17
CA TYR A 171 -12.49 -12.18 1.75
C TYR A 171 -12.77 -12.18 3.27
N ASN A 172 -12.09 -11.34 4.04
CA ASN A 172 -12.27 -11.29 5.49
C ASN A 172 -13.64 -10.75 5.90
N LYS A 173 -14.14 -9.71 5.23
CA LYS A 173 -15.45 -9.12 5.52
C LYS A 173 -16.57 -10.14 5.28
N GLN A 174 -16.53 -10.82 4.14
CA GLN A 174 -17.48 -11.88 3.81
C GLN A 174 -17.40 -13.04 4.82
N HIS A 175 -16.20 -13.43 5.25
CA HIS A 175 -16.05 -14.47 6.26
C HIS A 175 -16.50 -14.06 7.66
N GLN A 176 -16.41 -12.78 8.02
CA GLN A 176 -16.95 -12.24 9.27
C GLN A 176 -18.48 -12.21 9.23
N GLU A 177 -19.08 -11.69 8.16
CA GLU A 177 -20.55 -11.65 7.96
C GLU A 177 -21.17 -13.06 8.02
N ILE A 178 -20.56 -14.05 7.37
CA ILE A 178 -21.06 -15.43 7.41
C ILE A 178 -20.95 -16.05 8.81
N LYS A 179 -19.93 -15.66 9.60
CA LYS A 179 -19.78 -16.15 10.98
C LYS A 179 -20.87 -15.55 11.87
N THR A 180 -21.07 -14.24 11.80
CA THR A 180 -22.10 -13.55 12.59
C THR A 180 -23.50 -14.02 12.23
N GLU A 181 -23.82 -14.25 10.95
CA GLU A 181 -25.09 -14.83 10.53
C GLU A 181 -25.33 -16.25 11.08
N LYS A 182 -24.29 -17.07 11.21
CA LYS A 182 -24.41 -18.42 11.79
C LYS A 182 -24.60 -18.38 13.30
N GLU A 183 -23.98 -17.42 13.98
CA GLU A 183 -24.14 -17.22 15.42
C GLU A 183 -25.54 -16.72 15.74
N THR A 184 -26.05 -15.71 15.02
CA THR A 184 -27.42 -15.22 15.19
C THR A 184 -28.48 -16.30 14.93
N TYR A 185 -28.28 -17.13 13.90
CA TYR A 185 -29.19 -18.25 13.64
C TYR A 185 -29.19 -19.30 14.77
N ARG A 186 -28.03 -19.56 15.39
CA ARG A 186 -27.94 -20.47 16.54
C ARG A 186 -28.62 -19.90 17.78
N ASP A 187 -28.41 -18.62 18.07
CA ASP A 187 -29.05 -17.94 19.20
C ASP A 187 -30.58 -17.90 19.03
N GLU A 188 -31.08 -17.63 17.82
CA GLU A 188 -32.51 -17.67 17.52
C GLU A 188 -33.13 -19.07 17.69
N ASP A 189 -32.40 -20.13 17.33
CA ASP A 189 -32.86 -21.52 17.50
C ASP A 189 -32.88 -21.91 18.98
N GLU A 190 -31.84 -21.56 19.75
CA GLU A 190 -31.80 -21.76 21.20
C GLU A 190 -32.94 -21.04 21.93
N ASP A 191 -33.23 -19.79 21.55
CA ASP A 191 -34.34 -19.02 22.14
C ASP A 191 -35.71 -19.61 21.80
N LYS A 192 -35.90 -20.11 20.57
CA LYS A 192 -37.12 -20.86 20.20
C LYS A 192 -37.23 -22.14 21.02
N HIS A 193 -36.13 -22.83 21.27
CA HIS A 193 -36.12 -24.07 22.04
C HIS A 193 -36.39 -23.83 23.54
N LYS A 194 -35.89 -22.73 24.12
CA LYS A 194 -36.19 -22.29 25.50
C LYS A 194 -37.66 -21.87 25.67
N LYS A 195 -38.22 -21.12 24.71
CA LYS A 195 -39.66 -20.74 24.70
C LYS A 195 -40.60 -21.95 24.59
N ARG A 196 -40.20 -23.01 23.88
CA ARG A 196 -40.96 -24.28 23.81
C ARG A 196 -40.92 -25.07 25.12
N LYS A 197 -39.80 -25.02 25.85
CA LYS A 197 -39.60 -25.74 27.12
C LYS A 197 -40.28 -25.05 28.32
N GLY A 198 -40.43 -23.72 28.28
CA GLY A 198 -41.15 -22.95 29.31
C GLY A 198 -42.68 -23.01 29.22
N LYS A 199 -43.25 -23.59 28.16
CA LYS A 199 -44.70 -23.61 27.90
C LYS A 199 -45.39 -24.93 28.27
N SER A 200 -44.71 -25.85 28.96
CA SER A 200 -45.26 -27.17 29.34
C SER A 200 -45.81 -27.25 30.76
N PHE A 201 -46.04 -26.12 31.44
CA PHE A 201 -46.79 -26.08 32.70
C PHE A 201 -47.74 -24.89 32.71
N GLU A 202 -48.76 -24.93 31.84
CA GLU A 202 -50.11 -24.47 32.20
C GLU A 202 -51.10 -24.84 31.08
N GLU A 203 -52.06 -25.66 31.50
CA GLU A 203 -53.46 -25.63 31.07
C GLU A 203 -53.85 -26.18 29.68
N SER A 204 -54.27 -27.44 29.74
CA SER A 204 -55.39 -27.98 28.99
C SER A 204 -56.62 -27.06 28.99
N ASN A 205 -57.07 -26.56 27.83
CA ASN A 205 -58.41 -26.83 27.26
C ASN A 205 -58.65 -26.09 25.91
N SER A 206 -59.51 -26.68 25.06
CA SER A 206 -60.30 -26.07 23.98
C SER A 206 -59.75 -25.97 22.51
N LYS A 207 -60.11 -27.00 21.74
CA LYS A 207 -60.67 -27.09 20.35
C LYS A 207 -60.63 -25.91 19.35
N LYS A 208 -60.31 -26.32 18.09
CA LYS A 208 -60.80 -25.86 16.74
C LYS A 208 -60.41 -24.43 16.31
N LYS A 209 -59.98 -24.12 15.07
CA LYS A 209 -60.51 -24.47 13.74
C LYS A 209 -59.44 -24.16 12.65
N LYS A 210 -59.52 -24.85 11.51
CA LYS A 210 -58.78 -24.58 10.26
C LYS A 210 -59.14 -23.21 9.65
N HIS A 211 -58.19 -22.56 8.98
CA HIS A 211 -58.35 -22.13 7.58
C HIS A 211 -57.00 -21.74 6.93
N SER A 212 -56.87 -22.13 5.66
CA SER A 212 -55.81 -21.86 4.69
C SER A 212 -55.83 -20.41 4.19
N THR A 213 -54.66 -19.86 3.80
CA THR A 213 -54.44 -19.17 2.51
C THR A 213 -52.94 -18.95 2.28
N ASP A 214 -52.51 -19.23 1.05
CA ASP A 214 -51.19 -18.91 0.49
C ASP A 214 -51.00 -17.40 0.32
N SER A 215 -49.78 -16.90 0.53
CA SER A 215 -49.28 -15.73 -0.20
C SER A 215 -47.75 -15.73 -0.27
N ILE A 216 -47.27 -15.62 -1.50
CA ILE A 216 -45.88 -15.52 -1.94
C ILE A 216 -45.34 -14.12 -1.58
N GLY A 217 -44.25 -14.06 -0.82
CA GLY A 217 -43.56 -12.83 -0.44
C GLY A 217 -42.21 -12.71 -1.14
N THR A 218 -42.17 -11.94 -2.23
CA THR A 218 -40.96 -11.42 -2.87
C THR A 218 -40.14 -10.58 -1.89
N ARG A 219 -38.87 -10.91 -1.70
CA ARG A 219 -37.91 -10.12 -0.91
C ARG A 219 -37.16 -9.14 -1.81
N SER A 220 -37.42 -7.85 -1.62
CA SER A 220 -36.59 -6.74 -2.13
C SER A 220 -35.42 -6.47 -1.15
N PRO A 221 -34.24 -6.02 -1.62
CA PRO A 221 -33.12 -5.68 -0.74
C PRO A 221 -33.33 -4.32 -0.06
N THR A 222 -33.15 -4.26 1.25
CA THR A 222 -33.11 -3.00 2.02
C THR A 222 -31.70 -2.39 2.03
N PRO A 223 -31.57 -1.05 2.10
CA PRO A 223 -30.28 -0.36 2.09
C PRO A 223 -29.53 -0.55 3.41
N ILE A 224 -28.21 -0.68 3.29
CA ILE A 224 -27.23 -0.81 4.38
C ILE A 224 -27.24 0.49 5.21
N ARG A 225 -27.37 0.35 6.53
CA ARG A 225 -27.20 1.45 7.49
C ARG A 225 -25.72 1.52 7.89
N ASP A 226 -25.14 2.71 7.86
CA ASP A 226 -23.82 2.99 8.41
C ASP A 226 -23.81 2.70 9.92
N ASP A 227 -23.09 1.64 10.31
CA ASP A 227 -22.92 1.25 11.71
C ASP A 227 -21.51 1.65 12.18
N GLN A 228 -21.44 2.72 12.96
CA GLN A 228 -20.20 3.33 13.49
C GLN A 228 -19.44 2.41 14.47
N ARG A 229 -19.97 1.24 14.81
CA ARG A 229 -19.34 0.26 15.71
C ARG A 229 -18.18 -0.51 15.07
N ALA A 230 -18.07 -0.52 13.75
CA ALA A 230 -17.00 -1.20 13.03
C ALA A 230 -15.62 -0.51 13.13
N ILE A 231 -15.54 0.66 13.77
CA ILE A 231 -14.32 1.46 13.90
C ILE A 231 -13.50 1.03 15.13
N GLU A 232 -14.14 0.61 16.22
CA GLU A 232 -13.44 0.24 17.47
C GLU A 232 -12.80 -1.16 17.39
N ASP A 233 -13.44 -2.11 16.72
CA ASP A 233 -12.91 -3.48 16.51
C ASP A 233 -11.69 -3.54 15.56
N PHE A 234 -11.38 -2.46 14.84
CA PHE A 234 -10.28 -2.42 13.88
C PHE A 234 -8.92 -2.22 14.55
N ASP A 235 -8.87 -1.48 15.67
CA ASP A 235 -7.62 -1.20 16.38
C ASP A 235 -7.06 -2.44 17.11
N GLU A 236 -7.93 -3.29 17.66
CA GLU A 236 -7.50 -4.51 18.36
C GLU A 236 -6.83 -5.52 17.41
N PHE A 237 -7.31 -5.64 16.16
CA PHE A 237 -6.76 -6.57 15.16
C PHE A 237 -5.31 -6.26 14.77
N PHE A 238 -4.89 -4.99 14.78
CA PHE A 238 -3.53 -4.59 14.37
C PHE A 238 -2.52 -4.50 15.52
N THR A 239 -2.96 -4.50 16.78
CA THR A 239 -2.04 -4.53 17.94
C THR A 239 -1.17 -5.79 17.98
N GLY A 240 -1.61 -6.88 17.33
CA GLY A 240 -0.87 -8.15 17.26
C GLY A 240 0.03 -8.34 16.03
N LEU A 241 0.09 -7.39 15.08
CA LEU A 241 0.81 -7.59 13.80
C LEU A 241 2.27 -7.12 13.82
N PHE A 242 2.67 -6.37 14.84
CA PHE A 242 4.02 -5.83 14.99
C PHE A 242 4.53 -6.07 16.42
N VAL A 243 5.05 -7.28 16.64
CA VAL A 243 6.11 -7.58 17.61
C VAL A 243 7.28 -8.16 16.83
#